data_AF-A0AAV0WQM2-F1
#
_entry.id   AF-A0AAV0WQM2-F1
#
_cell.length_a   1.000
_cell.length_b   1.000
_cell.length_c   1.000
_cell.angle_alpha   90.00
_cell.angle_beta   90.00
_cell.angle_gamma   90.00
#
_symmetry.space_group_name_H-M   'P 1'
#
loop_
_entity.id
_entity.type
_entity.pdbx_description
1 polymer ?
#
loop_
_entity_poly.entity_id
_entity_poly.type
_entity_poly.pdbx_seq_one_letter_code
_entity_poly.pdbx_strand_id
1 'polypeptide(L)'
;MGFIVYHLHVEFKVYYWESQNDGDARSRGTPKRQFLKRGIHKLSKEINIKNKELKVLKQTIRRQNKKIVSLKSIISKLQKENLINDEANNVLLDSFFKHTHLISNWSKKNLGHKVPKKYSPEIRQFALSLHFFSCKTYNYVRKQFNTVLPHPRTLSKWYSSVNANPGFTEESFKILSLKSQNTSDPVICSLMLDEMAIRQHIDYDGTNYYEHIDLGNGINNDSWTAAKECLVIMIVSVNENWEHPIGYFLVNSLNSSQNAELVKNALNLLLNIKNLTVVSLTFDGCSTNVTMSQLFGCNFYADGLSTF
;
A
#
# COMPACT_ATOMS: atom_id res chain seq x y z
N MET A 1 -4.74 38.11 -46.85
CA MET A 1 -4.09 38.04 -45.52
C MET A 1 -2.86 37.14 -45.66
N GLY A 2 -1.67 37.67 -45.40
CA GLY A 2 -0.41 37.05 -45.85
C GLY A 2 0.13 35.95 -44.92
N PHE A 3 0.80 34.96 -45.51
CA PHE A 3 1.66 34.03 -44.77
C PHE A 3 2.93 34.76 -44.33
N ILE A 4 3.21 34.78 -43.03
CA ILE A 4 4.47 35.30 -42.49
C ILE A 4 5.48 34.14 -42.46
N VAL A 5 6.42 34.17 -43.41
CA VAL A 5 7.59 33.30 -43.45
C VAL A 5 8.76 34.03 -42.82
N TYR A 6 9.27 33.53 -41.69
CA TYR A 6 10.54 33.99 -41.14
C TYR A 6 11.71 33.21 -41.75
N HIS A 7 12.26 33.74 -42.84
CA HIS A 7 13.66 33.52 -43.18
C HIS A 7 14.53 34.37 -42.26
N LEU A 8 15.61 33.80 -41.72
CA LEU A 8 16.72 34.59 -41.18
C LEU A 8 18.06 33.96 -41.54
N HIS A 9 18.99 34.82 -41.90
CA HIS A 9 20.22 34.52 -42.63
C HIS A 9 21.29 33.84 -41.78
N VAL A 10 22.14 33.07 -42.46
CA VAL A 10 23.46 32.65 -41.96
C VAL A 10 24.44 33.82 -42.10
N GLU A 11 25.23 34.08 -41.06
CA GLU A 11 26.55 34.70 -41.22
C GLU A 11 27.65 33.81 -40.61
N PHE A 12 28.74 33.66 -41.37
CA PHE A 12 29.96 32.96 -40.97
C PHE A 12 30.95 33.97 -40.38
N LYS A 13 31.69 33.59 -39.33
CA LYS A 13 33.02 34.12 -39.05
C LYS A 13 34.04 33.01 -38.85
N VAL A 14 35.04 33.00 -39.72
CA VAL A 14 36.29 32.21 -39.66
C VAL A 14 37.41 33.22 -39.34
N TYR A 15 38.44 32.89 -38.54
CA TYR A 15 39.89 32.78 -38.87
C TYR A 15 40.71 33.09 -37.57
N TYR A 16 41.90 32.55 -37.26
CA TYR A 16 42.61 31.30 -37.66
C TYR A 16 43.86 31.06 -36.76
N TRP A 17 44.06 29.85 -36.21
CA TRP A 17 45.36 29.22 -35.80
C TRP A 17 46.21 29.91 -34.68
N GLU A 18 47.22 29.31 -34.00
CA GLU A 18 48.10 28.11 -34.15
C GLU A 18 48.27 27.36 -32.77
N SER A 19 49.00 26.25 -32.53
CA SER A 19 49.88 25.41 -33.37
C SER A 19 49.98 23.93 -32.94
N GLN A 20 50.42 23.13 -33.92
CA GLN A 20 50.92 21.73 -34.00
C GLN A 20 51.17 20.84 -32.76
N ASN A 21 50.79 19.57 -32.89
CA ASN A 21 51.77 18.46 -32.92
C ASN A 21 51.23 17.24 -33.72
N ASP A 22 52.14 16.44 -34.29
CA ASP A 22 51.86 15.55 -35.44
C ASP A 22 51.11 14.24 -35.15
N GLY A 23 50.37 13.73 -36.16
CA GLY A 23 49.67 12.44 -36.09
C GLY A 23 48.71 12.11 -37.26
N ASP A 24 49.26 11.63 -38.38
CA ASP A 24 48.60 10.92 -39.50
C ASP A 24 47.35 11.55 -40.19
N ALA A 25 47.59 12.21 -41.32
CA ALA A 25 46.58 12.93 -42.10
C ALA A 25 45.82 12.08 -43.15
N ARG A 26 45.39 10.85 -42.82
CA ARG A 26 44.61 9.99 -43.75
C ARG A 26 43.30 9.43 -43.19
N SER A 27 42.24 10.26 -43.09
CA SER A 27 40.82 9.89 -43.40
C SER A 27 39.74 10.85 -42.84
N ARG A 28 39.83 12.17 -43.09
CA ARG A 28 38.69 13.09 -42.85
C ARG A 28 37.57 12.84 -43.87
N GLY A 29 36.76 11.81 -43.59
CA GLY A 29 35.62 11.43 -44.43
C GLY A 29 34.50 12.49 -44.43
N THR A 30 33.68 12.49 -45.49
CA THR A 30 32.53 13.39 -45.65
C THR A 30 31.59 13.38 -44.44
N PRO A 31 30.81 14.46 -44.18
CA PRO A 31 29.89 14.52 -43.04
C PRO A 31 28.94 13.32 -42.97
N LYS A 32 28.41 12.87 -44.12
CA LYS A 32 27.58 11.66 -44.25
C LYS A 32 28.33 10.39 -43.80
N ARG A 33 29.62 10.24 -44.14
CA ARG A 33 30.46 9.11 -43.70
C ARG A 33 30.76 9.17 -42.20
N GLN A 34 30.90 10.35 -41.62
CA GLN A 34 31.09 10.51 -40.16
C GLN A 34 29.80 10.21 -39.38
N PHE A 35 28.64 10.65 -39.88
CA PHE A 35 27.32 10.31 -39.33
C PHE A 35 27.10 8.79 -39.33
N LEU A 36 27.36 8.12 -40.46
CA LEU A 36 27.27 6.66 -40.56
C LEU A 36 28.24 5.94 -39.62
N LYS A 37 29.50 6.40 -39.49
CA LYS A 37 30.46 5.86 -38.49
C LYS A 37 29.93 5.99 -37.06
N ARG A 38 29.31 7.11 -36.68
CA ARG A 38 28.68 7.31 -35.36
C ARG A 38 27.51 6.35 -35.13
N GLY A 39 26.66 6.14 -36.15
CA GLY A 39 25.57 5.16 -36.10
C GLY A 39 26.06 3.73 -35.89
N ILE A 40 27.05 3.29 -36.67
CA ILE A 40 27.69 1.98 -36.53
C ILE A 40 28.32 1.79 -35.14
N HIS A 41 28.99 2.82 -34.61
CA HIS A 41 29.57 2.75 -33.26
C HIS A 41 28.50 2.64 -32.16
N LYS A 42 27.36 3.35 -32.30
CA LYS A 42 26.22 3.24 -31.37
C LYS A 42 25.62 1.84 -31.36
N LEU A 43 25.36 1.27 -32.55
CA LEU A 43 24.85 -0.11 -32.70
C LEU A 43 25.83 -1.15 -32.15
N SER A 44 27.14 -0.99 -32.40
CA SER A 44 28.18 -1.88 -31.84
C SER A 44 28.23 -1.85 -30.31
N LYS A 45 28.04 -0.67 -29.70
CA LYS A 45 27.95 -0.52 -28.23
C LYS A 45 26.71 -1.22 -27.67
N GLU A 46 25.58 -1.10 -28.37
CA GLU A 46 24.29 -1.72 -27.99
C GLU A 46 24.33 -3.25 -28.09
N ILE A 47 24.89 -3.81 -29.17
CA ILE A 47 25.16 -5.24 -29.33
C ILE A 47 26.06 -5.76 -28.19
N ASN A 48 27.09 -5.01 -27.80
CA ASN A 48 27.96 -5.38 -26.68
C ASN A 48 27.24 -5.39 -25.32
N ILE A 49 26.26 -4.51 -25.11
CA ILE A 49 25.41 -4.53 -23.89
C ILE A 49 24.50 -5.77 -23.91
N LYS A 50 23.80 -6.01 -25.02
CA LYS A 50 22.92 -7.19 -25.17
C LYS A 50 23.67 -8.52 -25.04
N ASN A 51 24.90 -8.61 -25.55
CA ASN A 51 25.76 -9.78 -25.36
C ASN A 51 26.17 -10.01 -23.88
N LYS A 52 26.37 -8.93 -23.10
CA LYS A 52 26.61 -9.04 -21.65
C LYS A 52 25.35 -9.51 -20.91
N GLU A 53 24.19 -8.96 -21.23
CA GLU A 53 22.89 -9.40 -20.68
C GLU A 53 22.64 -10.90 -20.96
N LEU A 54 22.79 -11.33 -22.22
CA LEU A 54 22.67 -12.74 -22.62
C LEU A 54 23.65 -13.66 -21.89
N LYS A 55 24.88 -13.21 -21.62
CA LYS A 55 25.86 -13.97 -20.83
C LYS A 55 25.40 -14.16 -19.39
N VAL A 56 24.86 -13.12 -18.76
CA VAL A 56 24.30 -13.18 -17.39
C VAL A 56 23.08 -14.10 -17.34
N LEU A 57 22.13 -13.95 -18.27
CA LEU A 57 20.94 -14.81 -18.36
C LEU A 57 21.32 -16.29 -18.55
N LYS A 58 22.26 -16.60 -19.46
CA LYS A 58 22.76 -17.97 -19.64
C LYS A 58 23.47 -18.52 -18.39
N GLN A 59 24.13 -17.68 -17.59
CA GLN A 59 24.70 -18.09 -16.30
C GLN A 59 23.61 -18.35 -15.25
N THR A 60 22.56 -17.53 -15.18
CA THR A 60 21.40 -17.73 -14.29
C THR A 60 20.70 -19.05 -14.60
N ILE A 61 20.40 -19.32 -15.87
CA ILE A 61 19.80 -20.59 -16.32
C ILE A 61 20.69 -21.79 -15.92
N ARG A 62 22.01 -21.70 -16.13
CA ARG A 62 22.95 -22.77 -15.70
C ARG A 62 22.95 -22.98 -14.18
N ARG A 63 22.85 -21.92 -13.38
CA ARG A 63 22.76 -22.00 -11.91
C ARG A 63 21.43 -22.62 -11.46
N GLN A 64 20.32 -22.23 -12.07
CA GLN A 64 19.00 -22.79 -11.83
C GLN A 64 18.96 -24.29 -12.19
N ASN A 65 19.48 -24.68 -13.36
CA ASN A 65 19.54 -26.08 -13.77
C ASN A 65 20.39 -26.94 -12.82
N LYS A 66 21.55 -26.42 -12.35
CA LYS A 66 22.33 -27.12 -11.29
C LYS A 66 21.54 -27.29 -9.99
N LYS A 67 20.76 -26.27 -9.58
CA LYS A 67 19.90 -26.36 -8.40
C LYS A 67 18.77 -27.37 -8.60
N ILE A 68 18.15 -27.42 -9.78
CA ILE A 68 17.12 -28.41 -10.14
C ILE A 68 17.68 -29.83 -10.10
N VAL A 69 18.87 -30.08 -10.67
CA VAL A 69 19.54 -31.40 -10.61
C VAL A 69 19.86 -31.80 -9.17
N SER A 70 20.34 -30.86 -8.35
CA SER A 70 20.58 -31.09 -6.92
C SER A 70 19.29 -31.40 -6.14
N LEU A 71 18.17 -30.73 -6.44
CA LEU A 71 16.90 -31.00 -5.78
C LEU A 71 16.33 -32.35 -6.23
N LYS A 72 16.43 -32.69 -7.52
CA LYS A 72 16.05 -34.01 -8.03
C LYS A 72 16.86 -35.14 -7.39
N SER A 73 18.17 -34.96 -7.16
CA SER A 73 19.00 -35.98 -6.50
C SER A 73 18.73 -36.11 -4.98
N ILE A 74 18.23 -35.07 -4.32
CA ILE A 74 17.75 -35.14 -2.93
C ILE A 74 16.40 -35.86 -2.89
N ILE A 75 15.44 -35.49 -3.74
CA ILE A 75 14.11 -36.13 -3.82
C ILE A 75 14.25 -37.64 -4.09
N SER A 76 15.07 -38.03 -5.06
CA SER A 76 15.32 -39.45 -5.39
C SER A 76 16.12 -40.24 -4.35
N LYS A 77 16.78 -39.57 -3.38
CA LYS A 77 17.28 -40.24 -2.17
C LYS A 77 16.15 -40.49 -1.17
N LEU A 78 15.33 -39.47 -0.92
CA LEU A 78 14.19 -39.57 0.02
C LEU A 78 13.12 -40.58 -0.44
N GLN A 79 12.89 -40.69 -1.76
CA GLN A 79 12.07 -41.74 -2.37
C GLN A 79 12.66 -43.14 -2.11
N LYS A 80 13.97 -43.31 -2.29
CA LYS A 80 14.66 -44.61 -2.05
C LYS A 80 14.69 -45.04 -0.59
N GLU A 81 14.60 -44.09 0.34
CA GLU A 81 14.53 -44.35 1.78
C GLU A 81 13.09 -44.65 2.26
N ASN A 82 12.10 -44.73 1.36
CA ASN A 82 10.68 -44.97 1.65
C ASN A 82 10.05 -43.95 2.63
N LEU A 83 10.62 -42.74 2.73
CA LEU A 83 10.19 -41.73 3.70
C LEU A 83 9.02 -40.85 3.24
N ILE A 84 8.68 -40.84 1.95
CA ILE A 84 7.58 -40.01 1.40
C ILE A 84 6.92 -40.69 0.19
N ASN A 85 5.58 -40.71 0.13
CA ASN A 85 4.83 -41.09 -1.07
C ASN A 85 4.72 -39.88 -2.04
N ASP A 86 4.85 -40.10 -3.34
CA ASP A 86 4.96 -39.01 -4.33
C ASP A 86 3.69 -38.15 -4.44
N GLU A 87 2.51 -38.75 -4.22
CA GLU A 87 1.25 -38.01 -4.12
C GLU A 87 1.22 -37.07 -2.90
N ALA A 88 1.73 -37.53 -1.76
CA ALA A 88 1.80 -36.72 -0.55
C ALA A 88 2.78 -35.54 -0.72
N ASN A 89 3.91 -35.73 -1.41
CA ASN A 89 4.83 -34.63 -1.72
C ASN A 89 4.16 -33.55 -2.58
N ASN A 90 3.47 -33.94 -3.66
CA ASN A 90 2.82 -32.98 -4.56
C ASN A 90 1.63 -32.27 -3.87
N VAL A 91 0.78 -33.01 -3.14
CA VAL A 91 -0.32 -32.43 -2.35
C VAL A 91 0.19 -31.47 -1.26
N LEU A 92 1.29 -31.79 -0.58
CA LEU A 92 1.89 -30.88 0.42
C LEU A 92 2.54 -29.65 -0.24
N LEU A 93 3.15 -29.78 -1.41
CA LEU A 93 3.77 -28.66 -2.11
C LEU A 93 2.73 -27.70 -2.71
N ASP A 94 1.66 -28.22 -3.31
CA ASP A 94 0.56 -27.39 -3.85
C ASP A 94 -0.29 -26.79 -2.73
N SER A 95 -0.63 -27.54 -1.69
CA SER A 95 -1.46 -27.01 -0.57
C SER A 95 -0.72 -25.97 0.28
N PHE A 96 0.61 -26.03 0.38
CA PHE A 96 1.40 -25.12 1.20
C PHE A 96 2.33 -24.17 0.42
N PHE A 97 2.19 -24.03 -0.90
CA PHE A 97 3.03 -23.13 -1.71
C PHE A 97 3.07 -21.70 -1.16
N LYS A 98 1.92 -21.18 -0.69
CA LYS A 98 1.76 -19.85 -0.05
C LYS A 98 2.48 -19.71 1.31
N HIS A 99 2.83 -20.81 1.97
CA HIS A 99 3.38 -20.84 3.33
C HIS A 99 4.69 -21.63 3.46
N THR A 100 5.41 -21.83 2.35
CA THR A 100 6.74 -22.49 2.29
C THR A 100 7.75 -21.93 3.30
N HIS A 101 7.73 -20.62 3.55
CA HIS A 101 8.57 -19.97 4.57
C HIS A 101 8.21 -20.39 6.01
N LEU A 102 6.93 -20.62 6.32
CA LEU A 102 6.50 -21.05 7.65
C LEU A 102 6.97 -22.49 7.93
N ILE A 103 6.71 -23.40 6.99
CA ILE A 103 7.05 -24.82 7.11
C ILE A 103 8.56 -25.03 7.12
N SER A 104 9.30 -24.36 6.24
CA SER A 104 10.76 -24.48 6.21
C SER A 104 11.43 -23.92 7.46
N ASN A 105 10.88 -22.87 8.08
CA ASN A 105 11.35 -22.38 9.38
C ASN A 105 10.99 -23.32 10.53
N TRP A 106 9.80 -23.94 10.51
CA TRP A 106 9.38 -24.93 11.50
C TRP A 106 10.22 -26.21 11.46
N SER A 107 10.41 -26.79 10.27
CA SER A 107 11.32 -27.93 10.05
C SER A 107 12.74 -27.62 10.56
N LYS A 108 13.34 -26.49 10.17
CA LYS A 108 14.65 -26.06 10.67
C LYS A 108 14.71 -25.95 12.18
N LYS A 109 13.69 -25.38 12.81
CA LYS A 109 13.67 -25.17 14.26
C LYS A 109 13.51 -26.48 15.04
N ASN A 110 12.74 -27.43 14.52
CA ASN A 110 12.63 -28.78 15.09
C ASN A 110 13.95 -29.56 14.94
N LEU A 111 14.72 -29.32 13.87
CA LEU A 111 16.09 -29.83 13.67
C LEU A 111 17.16 -29.06 14.46
N GLY A 112 16.77 -28.15 15.37
CA GLY A 112 17.71 -27.34 16.17
C GLY A 112 18.47 -26.26 15.39
N HIS A 113 18.16 -26.04 14.11
CA HIS A 113 18.83 -25.05 13.28
C HIS A 113 18.30 -23.62 13.54
N LYS A 114 19.19 -22.64 13.37
CA LYS A 114 18.85 -21.21 13.51
C LYS A 114 17.90 -20.77 12.37
N VAL A 115 16.75 -20.22 12.75
CA VAL A 115 15.80 -19.58 11.83
C VAL A 115 16.18 -18.11 11.55
N PRO A 116 15.82 -17.55 10.39
CA PRO A 116 16.09 -16.13 10.08
C PRO A 116 15.36 -15.20 11.06
N LYS A 117 16.05 -14.12 11.48
CA LYS A 117 15.47 -13.10 12.39
C LYS A 117 14.40 -12.22 11.73
N LYS A 118 14.39 -12.11 10.41
CA LYS A 118 13.39 -11.35 9.64
C LYS A 118 12.30 -12.31 9.15
N TYR A 119 11.05 -11.96 9.45
CA TYR A 119 9.87 -12.65 8.93
C TYR A 119 9.56 -12.19 7.51
N SER A 120 9.03 -13.09 6.67
CA SER A 120 8.55 -12.76 5.32
C SER A 120 7.19 -12.03 5.39
N PRO A 121 6.79 -11.28 4.35
CA PRO A 121 5.52 -10.55 4.36
C PRO A 121 4.30 -11.48 4.48
N GLU A 122 4.36 -12.69 3.92
CA GLU A 122 3.30 -13.70 4.01
C GLU A 122 3.13 -14.21 5.45
N ILE A 123 4.25 -14.42 6.17
CA ILE A 123 4.20 -14.77 7.60
C ILE A 123 3.70 -13.59 8.43
N ARG A 124 4.07 -12.34 8.09
CA ARG A 124 3.55 -11.15 8.78
C ARG A 124 2.04 -11.04 8.60
N GLN A 125 1.53 -11.17 7.37
CA GLN A 125 0.10 -11.14 7.07
C GLN A 125 -0.64 -12.25 7.80
N PHE A 126 -0.21 -13.51 7.66
CA PHE A 126 -0.82 -14.66 8.35
C PHE A 126 -0.86 -14.49 9.87
N ALA A 127 0.25 -14.04 10.47
CA ALA A 127 0.34 -13.86 11.92
C ALA A 127 -0.55 -12.72 12.43
N LEU A 128 -0.65 -11.60 11.69
CA LEU A 128 -1.54 -10.49 12.03
C LEU A 128 -3.01 -10.89 11.88
N SER A 129 -3.40 -11.53 10.77
CA SER A 129 -4.78 -12.00 10.56
C SER A 129 -5.21 -13.02 11.61
N LEU A 130 -4.36 -14.01 11.94
CA LEU A 130 -4.67 -15.01 12.96
C LEU A 130 -4.79 -14.39 14.37
N HIS A 131 -3.96 -13.39 14.68
CA HIS A 131 -4.03 -12.67 15.95
C HIS A 131 -5.28 -11.79 16.04
N PHE A 132 -5.65 -11.11 14.95
CA PHE A 132 -6.87 -10.32 14.83
C PHE A 132 -8.12 -11.15 15.08
N PHE A 133 -8.22 -12.35 14.50
CA PHE A 133 -9.35 -13.25 14.77
C PHE A 133 -9.37 -13.78 16.22
N SER A 134 -8.21 -14.13 16.81
CA SER A 134 -8.13 -14.52 18.22
C SER A 134 -6.70 -14.58 18.74
N CYS A 135 -6.38 -13.72 19.72
CA CYS A 135 -5.14 -13.77 20.48
C CYS A 135 -4.91 -15.14 21.16
N LYS A 136 -5.98 -15.82 21.61
CA LYS A 136 -5.90 -17.14 22.24
C LYS A 136 -5.52 -18.21 21.21
N THR A 137 -6.17 -18.21 20.05
CA THR A 137 -5.87 -19.14 18.95
C THR A 137 -4.47 -18.90 18.42
N TYR A 138 -4.06 -17.65 18.23
CA TYR A 138 -2.68 -17.31 17.85
C TYR A 138 -1.65 -17.88 18.84
N ASN A 139 -1.86 -17.70 20.14
CA ASN A 139 -0.95 -18.22 21.16
C ASN A 139 -0.93 -19.76 21.22
N TYR A 140 -2.06 -20.43 20.98
CA TYR A 140 -2.12 -21.89 20.86
C TYR A 140 -1.34 -22.38 19.62
N VAL A 141 -1.65 -21.85 18.43
CA VAL A 141 -0.97 -22.20 17.17
C VAL A 141 0.53 -21.93 17.28
N ARG A 142 0.93 -20.80 17.87
CA ARG A 142 2.34 -20.47 18.12
C ARG A 142 3.04 -21.49 19.03
N LYS A 143 2.36 -22.07 20.02
CA LYS A 143 2.92 -23.15 20.85
C LYS A 143 3.09 -24.43 20.02
N GLN A 144 2.07 -24.84 19.25
CA GLN A 144 2.12 -26.05 18.42
C GLN A 144 3.24 -26.01 17.37
N PHE A 145 3.40 -24.88 16.67
CA PHE A 145 4.48 -24.69 15.69
C PHE A 145 5.82 -24.29 16.33
N ASN A 146 6.18 -24.88 17.48
CA ASN A 146 7.47 -24.70 18.17
C ASN A 146 7.92 -23.22 18.23
N THR A 147 7.00 -22.29 18.54
CA THR A 147 7.25 -20.84 18.58
C THR A 147 7.93 -20.24 17.34
N VAL A 148 7.66 -20.78 16.14
CA VAL A 148 8.13 -20.24 14.84
C VAL A 148 7.44 -18.93 14.50
N LEU A 149 6.17 -18.78 14.89
CA LEU A 149 5.43 -17.53 14.72
C LEU A 149 5.99 -16.41 15.63
N PRO A 150 5.91 -15.13 15.18
CA PRO A 150 6.35 -13.96 15.93
C PRO A 150 5.87 -13.94 17.39
N HIS A 151 6.62 -13.29 18.28
CA HIS A 151 6.11 -13.01 19.62
C HIS A 151 4.96 -11.97 19.53
N PRO A 152 3.92 -12.00 20.38
CA PRO A 152 2.87 -10.96 20.37
C PRO A 152 3.42 -9.53 20.43
N ARG A 153 4.47 -9.28 21.23
CA ARG A 153 5.21 -8.00 21.24
C ARG A 153 5.79 -7.57 19.87
N THR A 154 6.09 -8.52 18.98
CA THR A 154 6.48 -8.24 17.58
C THR A 154 5.27 -7.84 16.74
N LEU A 155 4.09 -8.44 16.98
CA LEU A 155 2.84 -8.02 16.34
C LEU A 155 2.45 -6.60 16.77
N SER A 156 2.54 -6.27 18.06
CA SER A 156 2.28 -4.91 18.56
C SER A 156 3.15 -3.87 17.84
N LYS A 157 4.45 -4.15 17.66
CA LYS A 157 5.39 -3.33 16.87
C LYS A 157 5.08 -3.25 15.36
N TRP A 158 4.24 -4.14 14.85
CA TRP A 158 3.78 -4.14 13.46
C TRP A 158 2.43 -3.45 13.28
N TYR A 159 1.63 -3.33 14.34
CA TYR A 159 0.45 -2.47 14.39
C TYR A 159 0.87 -1.00 14.58
N SER A 160 1.83 -0.73 15.48
CA SER A 160 2.35 0.62 15.75
C SER A 160 3.15 1.27 14.61
N SER A 161 3.09 0.73 13.38
CA SER A 161 3.65 1.36 12.18
C SER A 161 2.60 2.06 11.32
N VAL A 162 1.32 1.93 11.67
CA VAL A 162 0.19 2.63 11.03
C VAL A 162 -0.24 3.74 11.98
N ASN A 163 -0.50 4.94 11.45
CA ASN A 163 -1.07 6.00 12.27
C ASN A 163 -2.57 5.71 12.49
N ALA A 164 -2.98 5.60 13.74
CA ALA A 164 -4.36 5.35 14.14
C ALA A 164 -4.76 6.34 15.25
N ASN A 165 -4.38 7.61 15.07
CA ASN A 165 -4.86 8.73 15.86
C ASN A 165 -6.25 9.18 15.36
N PRO A 166 -7.03 9.91 16.19
CA PRO A 166 -8.27 10.54 15.76
C PRO A 166 -8.05 11.50 14.58
N GLY A 167 -9.09 11.64 13.74
CA GLY A 167 -9.07 12.37 12.49
C GLY A 167 -9.28 11.48 11.27
N PHE A 168 -8.95 12.04 10.10
CA PHE A 168 -8.97 11.34 8.81
C PHE A 168 -7.73 10.46 8.63
N THR A 169 -7.92 9.17 8.36
CA THR A 169 -6.82 8.20 8.23
C THR A 169 -6.27 8.20 6.80
N GLU A 170 -5.08 8.79 6.58
CA GLU A 170 -4.46 8.85 5.25
C GLU A 170 -4.33 7.48 4.57
N GLU A 171 -4.00 6.44 5.35
CA GLU A 171 -3.90 5.05 4.89
C GLU A 171 -5.21 4.56 4.24
N SER A 172 -6.37 4.95 4.78
CA SER A 172 -7.68 4.61 4.19
C SER A 172 -7.85 5.27 2.81
N PHE A 173 -7.55 6.56 2.67
CA PHE A 173 -7.62 7.25 1.37
C PHE A 173 -6.60 6.71 0.35
N LYS A 174 -5.42 6.25 0.81
CA LYS A 174 -4.43 5.58 -0.04
C LYS A 174 -4.94 4.22 -0.53
N ILE A 175 -5.62 3.44 0.33
CA ILE A 175 -6.26 2.17 -0.05
C ILE A 175 -7.39 2.40 -1.06
N LEU A 176 -8.27 3.38 -0.81
CA LEU A 176 -9.35 3.75 -1.74
C LEU A 176 -8.80 4.20 -3.10
N SER A 177 -7.75 5.02 -3.10
CA SER A 177 -7.06 5.45 -4.32
C SER A 177 -6.48 4.28 -5.11
N LEU A 178 -5.83 3.33 -4.44
CA LEU A 178 -5.28 2.13 -5.06
C LEU A 178 -6.38 1.22 -5.59
N LYS A 179 -7.47 1.04 -4.85
CA LYS A 179 -8.66 0.26 -5.28
C LYS A 179 -9.27 0.85 -6.55
N SER A 180 -9.54 2.15 -6.55
CA SER A 180 -10.14 2.89 -7.67
C SER A 180 -9.29 2.95 -8.94
N GLN A 181 -7.96 2.85 -8.81
CA GLN A 181 -7.01 2.76 -9.93
C GLN A 181 -6.90 1.35 -10.53
N ASN A 182 -7.25 0.31 -9.76
CA ASN A 182 -7.19 -1.08 -10.20
C ASN A 182 -8.53 -1.60 -10.76
N THR A 183 -9.62 -0.87 -10.59
CA THR A 183 -10.93 -1.16 -11.19
C THR A 183 -11.08 -0.43 -12.53
N SER A 184 -11.59 -1.12 -13.56
CA SER A 184 -11.96 -0.49 -14.83
C SER A 184 -13.20 0.40 -14.71
N ASP A 185 -14.10 0.00 -13.81
CA ASP A 185 -15.42 0.58 -13.65
C ASP A 185 -15.38 1.68 -12.56
N PRO A 186 -16.27 2.68 -12.61
CA PRO A 186 -16.35 3.71 -11.59
C PRO A 186 -16.80 3.12 -10.25
N VAL A 187 -16.13 3.52 -9.18
CA VAL A 187 -16.46 3.12 -7.80
C VAL A 187 -17.54 4.07 -7.28
N ILE A 188 -18.75 3.57 -7.08
CA ILE A 188 -19.90 4.34 -6.61
C ILE A 188 -20.11 4.04 -5.13
N CYS A 189 -20.19 5.09 -4.30
CA CYS A 189 -20.27 4.96 -2.85
C CYS A 189 -21.34 5.84 -2.18
N SER A 190 -21.82 5.41 -1.03
CA SER A 190 -22.50 6.22 -0.01
C SER A 190 -21.50 6.60 1.08
N LEU A 191 -21.64 7.79 1.66
CA LEU A 191 -20.95 8.21 2.86
C LEU A 191 -21.89 7.99 4.06
N MET A 192 -21.42 7.26 5.07
CA MET A 192 -22.18 6.98 6.29
C MET A 192 -21.52 7.64 7.50
N LEU A 193 -22.34 8.22 8.38
CA LEU A 193 -21.95 8.75 9.68
C LEU A 193 -22.76 8.07 10.78
N ASP A 194 -22.09 7.75 11.88
CA ASP A 194 -22.72 7.22 13.10
C ASP A 194 -21.95 7.70 14.34
N GLU A 195 -22.67 7.95 15.44
CA GLU A 195 -22.12 8.44 16.71
C GLU A 195 -22.27 7.36 17.78
N MET A 196 -21.15 6.76 18.21
CA MET A 196 -21.17 5.72 19.23
C MET A 196 -20.74 6.23 20.61
N ALA A 197 -21.55 5.98 21.63
CA ALA A 197 -21.18 6.29 23.01
C ALA A 197 -19.98 5.45 23.47
N ILE A 198 -18.94 6.13 23.99
CA ILE A 198 -17.74 5.52 24.53
C ILE A 198 -17.64 5.71 26.04
N ARG A 199 -16.87 4.86 26.71
CA ARG A 199 -16.61 5.01 28.13
C ARG A 199 -15.69 6.21 28.35
N GLN A 200 -16.19 7.21 29.08
CA GLN A 200 -15.39 8.35 29.54
C GLN A 200 -14.23 7.84 30.42
N HIS A 201 -13.02 7.90 29.88
CA HIS A 201 -11.77 7.62 30.56
C HIS A 201 -10.65 8.46 29.91
N ILE A 202 -9.47 8.49 30.53
CA ILE A 202 -8.29 9.17 30.01
C ILE A 202 -7.10 8.25 30.34
N ASP A 203 -6.66 7.49 29.36
CA ASP A 203 -5.50 6.61 29.48
C ASP A 203 -4.19 7.34 29.13
N TYR A 204 -3.10 6.96 29.80
CA TYR A 204 -1.76 7.51 29.59
C TYR A 204 -0.75 6.38 29.31
N ASP A 205 -0.09 6.42 28.14
CA ASP A 205 0.84 5.35 27.72
C ASP A 205 2.30 5.52 28.20
N GLY A 206 2.58 6.59 28.96
CA GLY A 206 3.94 7.01 29.32
C GLY A 206 4.55 8.06 28.39
N THR A 207 3.86 8.42 27.31
CA THR A 207 4.25 9.46 26.34
C THR A 207 3.10 10.43 26.06
N ASN A 208 1.93 9.91 25.69
CA ASN A 208 0.74 10.68 25.34
C ASN A 208 -0.46 10.28 26.21
N TYR A 209 -1.40 11.20 26.35
CA TYR A 209 -2.74 10.93 26.87
C TYR A 209 -3.70 10.69 25.71
N TYR A 210 -4.61 9.73 25.87
CA TYR A 210 -5.63 9.38 24.88
C TYR A 210 -7.04 9.65 25.44
N GLU A 211 -8.07 9.39 24.63
CA GLU A 211 -9.48 9.43 25.05
C GLU A 211 -10.03 10.81 25.50
N HIS A 212 -9.25 11.87 25.28
CA HIS A 212 -9.71 13.25 25.35
C HIS A 212 -10.45 13.66 24.04
N ILE A 213 -11.11 14.82 24.04
CA ILE A 213 -11.71 15.39 22.83
C ILE A 213 -10.61 15.67 21.80
N ASP A 214 -10.66 14.99 20.66
CA ASP A 214 -9.73 15.16 19.55
C ASP A 214 -10.47 15.09 18.21
N LEU A 215 -10.41 16.22 17.48
CA LEU A 215 -11.00 16.41 16.16
C LEU A 215 -9.98 16.20 15.02
N GLY A 216 -8.76 15.73 15.31
CA GLY A 216 -7.70 15.48 14.33
C GLY A 216 -7.03 16.74 13.76
N ASN A 217 -7.42 17.93 14.22
CA ASN A 217 -6.92 19.23 13.71
C ASN A 217 -5.61 19.70 14.38
N GLY A 218 -5.06 18.95 15.33
CA GLY A 218 -3.84 19.32 16.06
C GLY A 218 -3.97 20.55 16.97
N ILE A 219 -5.18 21.08 17.16
CA ILE A 219 -5.49 22.14 18.10
C ILE A 219 -5.69 21.49 19.46
N ASN A 220 -4.64 21.50 20.29
CA ASN A 220 -4.76 21.16 21.70
C ASN A 220 -5.65 22.21 22.39
N ASN A 221 -6.93 21.92 22.55
CA ASN A 221 -7.71 22.57 23.60
C ASN A 221 -7.18 22.06 24.95
N ASP A 222 -6.70 22.96 25.82
CA ASP A 222 -6.19 22.63 27.16
C ASP A 222 -7.25 21.98 28.09
N SER A 223 -8.48 21.81 27.62
CA SER A 223 -9.50 20.99 28.25
C SER A 223 -9.18 19.49 28.10
N TRP A 224 -8.56 18.93 29.13
CA TRP A 224 -8.43 17.47 29.38
C TRP A 224 -9.79 16.79 29.67
N THR A 225 -10.83 17.15 28.93
CA THR A 225 -12.17 16.56 29.03
C THR A 225 -12.20 15.24 28.29
N ALA A 226 -12.56 14.18 29.01
CA ALA A 226 -12.80 12.87 28.42
C ALA A 226 -13.90 12.96 27.35
N ALA A 227 -13.68 12.30 26.22
CA ALA A 227 -14.70 12.14 25.19
C ALA A 227 -15.83 11.21 25.68
N LYS A 228 -17.05 11.49 25.23
CA LYS A 228 -18.26 10.72 25.53
C LYS A 228 -18.73 9.89 24.36
N GLU A 229 -18.44 10.35 23.16
CA GLU A 229 -18.92 9.83 21.89
C GLU A 229 -17.74 9.75 20.91
N CYS A 230 -17.84 8.83 19.97
CA CYS A 230 -16.94 8.70 18.83
C CYS A 230 -17.79 8.81 17.56
N LEU A 231 -17.60 9.90 16.80
CA LEU A 231 -18.18 10.03 15.47
C LEU A 231 -17.32 9.22 14.50
N VAL A 232 -17.90 8.21 13.86
CA VAL A 232 -17.22 7.41 12.83
C VAL A 232 -17.75 7.82 11.46
N ILE A 233 -16.83 8.10 10.53
CA ILE A 233 -17.16 8.34 9.13
C ILE A 233 -16.62 7.18 8.29
N MET A 234 -17.51 6.51 7.57
CA MET A 234 -17.18 5.38 6.71
C MET A 234 -17.78 5.52 5.32
N ILE A 235 -17.09 4.97 4.33
CA ILE A 235 -17.56 4.92 2.96
C ILE A 235 -18.00 3.50 2.64
N VAL A 236 -19.20 3.35 2.05
CA VAL A 236 -19.81 2.08 1.70
C VAL A 236 -20.02 2.05 0.20
N SER A 237 -19.56 1.00 -0.47
CA SER A 237 -19.77 0.86 -1.90
C SER A 237 -21.22 0.45 -2.20
N VAL A 238 -21.77 1.06 -3.25
CA VAL A 238 -23.11 0.77 -3.77
C VAL A 238 -23.04 -0.27 -4.88
N ASN A 239 -21.92 -0.34 -5.62
CA ASN A 239 -21.72 -1.27 -6.73
C ASN A 239 -20.91 -2.52 -6.37
N GLU A 240 -20.19 -2.52 -5.25
CA GLU A 240 -19.48 -3.67 -4.70
C GLU A 240 -19.85 -3.90 -3.22
N ASN A 241 -19.67 -5.12 -2.71
CA ASN A 241 -19.93 -5.43 -1.31
C ASN A 241 -18.70 -5.17 -0.43
N TRP A 242 -18.46 -3.91 -0.06
CA TRP A 242 -17.47 -3.54 0.97
C TRP A 242 -17.77 -2.19 1.63
N GLU A 243 -17.25 -2.06 2.85
CA GLU A 243 -17.35 -0.89 3.70
C GLU A 243 -15.95 -0.54 4.23
N HIS A 244 -15.64 0.74 4.41
CA HIS A 244 -14.33 1.17 4.86
C HIS A 244 -14.38 2.44 5.73
N PRO A 245 -13.90 2.41 6.99
CA PRO A 245 -13.78 3.63 7.80
C PRO A 245 -12.68 4.54 7.23
N ILE A 246 -13.01 5.82 7.05
CA ILE A 246 -12.10 6.85 6.51
C ILE A 246 -11.59 7.81 7.59
N GLY A 247 -12.28 7.89 8.72
CA GLY A 247 -11.86 8.66 9.89
C GLY A 247 -12.79 8.44 11.07
N TYR A 248 -12.30 8.81 12.25
CA TYR A 248 -13.09 8.80 13.49
C TYR A 248 -12.67 9.97 14.37
N PHE A 249 -13.60 10.53 15.14
CA PHE A 249 -13.39 11.77 15.90
C PHE A 249 -13.91 11.58 17.33
N LEU A 250 -13.09 11.92 18.32
CA LEU A 250 -13.43 11.74 19.74
C LEU A 250 -14.05 13.03 20.27
N VAL A 251 -15.31 12.98 20.70
CA VAL A 251 -16.12 14.16 20.99
C VAL A 251 -16.94 14.01 22.28
N ASN A 252 -17.36 15.14 22.84
CA ASN A 252 -18.24 15.21 24.02
C ASN A 252 -19.68 15.63 23.63
N SER A 253 -19.79 16.40 22.55
CA SER A 253 -21.00 16.82 21.86
C SER A 253 -20.57 17.58 20.60
N LEU A 254 -21.13 17.29 19.43
CA LEU A 254 -20.88 18.07 18.19
C LEU A 254 -22.02 19.04 17.90
N ASN A 255 -21.68 20.28 17.55
CA ASN A 255 -22.65 21.21 16.97
C ASN A 255 -22.87 20.87 15.49
N SER A 256 -24.09 21.06 14.99
CA SER A 256 -24.47 20.76 13.59
C SER A 256 -23.56 21.41 12.56
N SER A 257 -23.07 22.63 12.83
CA SER A 257 -22.11 23.33 11.97
C SER A 257 -20.73 22.67 11.92
N GLN A 258 -20.25 22.12 13.05
CA GLN A 258 -18.97 21.40 13.12
C GLN A 258 -19.08 20.06 12.40
N ASN A 259 -20.19 19.33 12.59
CA ASN A 259 -20.45 18.09 11.87
C ASN A 259 -20.55 18.34 10.35
N ALA A 260 -21.26 19.40 9.93
CA ALA A 260 -21.30 19.82 8.53
C ALA A 260 -19.91 20.16 7.95
N GLU A 261 -18.99 20.71 8.76
CA GLU A 261 -17.60 20.97 8.34
C GLU A 261 -16.78 19.67 8.20
N LEU A 262 -16.92 18.72 9.14
CA LEU A 262 -16.30 17.39 9.03
C LEU A 262 -16.80 16.64 7.78
N VAL A 263 -18.10 16.65 7.50
CA VAL A 263 -18.69 16.06 6.28
C VAL A 263 -18.16 16.75 5.01
N LYS A 264 -18.06 18.08 4.99
CA LYS A 264 -17.46 18.82 3.86
C LYS A 264 -16.01 18.41 3.63
N ASN A 265 -15.23 18.28 4.69
CA ASN A 265 -13.83 17.86 4.61
C ASN A 265 -13.69 16.41 4.12
N ALA A 266 -14.54 15.49 4.61
CA ALA A 266 -14.61 14.11 4.11
C ALA A 266 -14.92 14.06 2.60
N LEU A 267 -15.95 14.79 2.16
CA LEU A 267 -16.33 14.86 0.75
C LEU A 267 -15.22 15.48 -0.12
N ASN A 268 -14.57 16.55 0.32
CA ASN A 268 -13.44 17.16 -0.38
C ASN A 268 -12.26 16.18 -0.55
N LEU A 269 -11.93 15.40 0.49
CA LEU A 269 -10.88 14.37 0.42
C LEU A 269 -11.26 13.24 -0.55
N LEU A 270 -12.52 12.81 -0.57
CA LEU A 270 -13.01 11.77 -1.47
C LEU A 270 -13.10 12.24 -2.94
N LEU A 271 -13.50 13.48 -3.19
CA LEU A 271 -13.56 14.07 -4.54
C LEU A 271 -12.19 14.18 -5.22
N ASN A 272 -11.10 14.23 -4.44
CA ASN A 272 -9.73 14.17 -4.98
C ASN A 272 -9.34 12.77 -5.50
N ILE A 273 -10.10 11.71 -5.16
CA ILE A 273 -9.85 10.35 -5.63
C ILE A 273 -10.45 10.17 -7.03
N LYS A 274 -9.59 9.96 -8.02
CA LYS A 274 -10.02 9.64 -9.40
C LYS A 274 -10.86 8.35 -9.43
N ASN A 275 -11.87 8.33 -10.30
CA ASN A 275 -12.73 7.18 -10.56
C ASN A 275 -13.61 6.72 -9.37
N LEU A 276 -13.71 7.56 -8.32
CA LEU A 276 -14.61 7.38 -7.18
C LEU A 276 -15.72 8.45 -7.23
N THR A 277 -16.96 8.08 -6.92
CA THR A 277 -18.11 9.00 -6.88
C THR A 277 -18.96 8.73 -5.65
N VAL A 278 -19.15 9.75 -4.82
CA VAL A 278 -20.07 9.69 -3.66
C VAL A 278 -21.44 10.19 -4.13
N VAL A 279 -22.47 9.36 -3.98
CA VAL A 279 -23.83 9.64 -4.48
C VAL A 279 -24.87 9.91 -3.40
N SER A 280 -24.58 9.54 -2.15
CA SER A 280 -25.52 9.69 -1.03
C SER A 280 -24.79 9.89 0.30
N LEU A 281 -25.51 10.47 1.25
CA LEU A 281 -25.10 10.69 2.64
C LEU A 281 -26.15 9.99 3.52
N THR A 282 -25.70 9.19 4.47
CA THR A 282 -26.56 8.45 5.41
C THR A 282 -26.13 8.77 6.83
N PHE A 283 -27.10 9.07 7.70
CA PHE A 283 -26.92 9.41 9.11
C PHE A 283 -28.20 9.01 9.87
N ASP A 284 -28.16 9.05 11.20
CA ASP A 284 -29.26 8.65 12.07
C ASP A 284 -30.39 9.71 12.17
N GLY A 285 -31.38 9.47 13.02
CA GLY A 285 -32.49 10.41 13.24
C GLY A 285 -32.15 11.64 14.10
N CYS A 286 -30.90 11.85 14.52
CA CYS A 286 -30.57 12.86 15.53
C CYS A 286 -30.79 14.30 15.00
N SER A 287 -31.27 15.18 15.88
CA SER A 287 -31.59 16.58 15.54
C SER A 287 -30.36 17.39 15.08
N THR A 288 -29.16 17.04 15.56
CA THR A 288 -27.88 17.58 15.08
C THR A 288 -27.63 17.24 13.61
N ASN A 289 -27.96 16.01 13.21
CA ASN A 289 -27.75 15.51 11.85
C ASN A 289 -28.83 16.03 10.88
N VAL A 290 -30.09 16.11 11.33
CA VAL A 290 -31.16 16.78 10.57
C VAL A 290 -30.82 18.26 10.32
N THR A 291 -30.38 19.00 11.34
CA THR A 291 -29.98 20.41 11.16
C THR A 291 -28.69 20.56 10.33
N MET A 292 -27.74 19.63 10.43
CA MET A 292 -26.57 19.56 9.53
C MET A 292 -26.98 19.38 8.06
N SER A 293 -27.98 18.55 7.76
CA SER A 293 -28.50 18.40 6.40
C SER A 293 -29.20 19.67 5.87
N GLN A 294 -29.86 20.45 6.74
CA GLN A 294 -30.40 21.76 6.38
C GLN A 294 -29.29 22.77 6.02
N LEU A 295 -28.12 22.72 6.70
CA LEU A 295 -26.93 23.52 6.34
C LEU A 295 -26.31 23.14 4.97
N PHE A 296 -26.66 21.97 4.43
CA PHE A 296 -26.35 21.57 3.05
C PHE A 296 -27.42 22.01 2.04
N GLY A 297 -28.47 22.70 2.49
CA GLY A 297 -29.58 23.16 1.65
C GLY A 297 -30.70 22.13 1.45
N CYS A 298 -30.68 21.02 2.18
CA CYS A 298 -31.74 20.01 2.10
C CYS A 298 -32.97 20.43 2.92
N ASN A 299 -34.16 20.33 2.32
CA ASN A 299 -35.41 20.71 2.97
C ASN A 299 -36.00 19.55 3.80
N PHE A 300 -35.38 19.24 4.94
CA PHE A 300 -35.88 18.26 5.91
C PHE A 300 -36.68 18.96 7.02
N TYR A 301 -37.94 18.55 7.21
CA TYR A 301 -38.80 19.00 8.31
C TYR A 301 -38.74 17.98 9.46
N ALA A 302 -38.20 18.38 10.61
CA ALA A 302 -38.03 17.50 11.77
C ALA A 302 -39.38 16.93 12.28
N ASP A 303 -40.45 17.73 12.21
CA ASP A 303 -41.79 17.35 12.67
C ASP A 303 -42.43 16.17 11.90
N GLY A 304 -41.86 15.78 10.75
CA GLY A 304 -42.31 14.65 9.94
C GLY A 304 -41.59 13.33 10.21
N LEU A 305 -40.53 13.34 11.02
CA LEU A 305 -39.72 12.14 11.33
C LEU A 305 -40.25 11.46 12.59
N SER A 306 -41.20 10.54 12.42
CA SER A 306 -41.66 9.69 13.51
C SER A 306 -40.53 8.77 13.99
N THR A 307 -40.01 9.02 15.19
CA THR A 307 -39.16 8.08 15.93
C THR A 307 -39.94 6.77 16.17
N PHE A 308 -39.42 5.67 15.63
CA PHE A 308 -39.90 4.30 15.91
C PHE A 308 -39.12 3.68 17.07
#